data_AF-A0A7J2R2G3-F1
#
_entry.id   AF-A0A7J2R2G3-F1
#
_cell.length_a   1.000
_cell.length_b   1.000
_cell.length_c   1.000
_cell.angle_alpha   90.00
_cell.angle_beta   90.00
_cell.angle_gamma   90.00
#
_symmetry.space_group_name_H-M   'P 1'
#
loop_
_entity.id
_entity.type
_entity.pdbx_description
1 polymer ?
#
loop_
_entity_poly.entity_id
_entity_poly.type
_entity_poly.pdbx_seq_one_letter_code
_entity_poly.pdbx_strand_id
1 'polypeptide(L)' 'MLLINAKDILENGEVSELKRCIEELKAFLREIGGSLGRLGDNYLILTPNAHVKISN' A
#
# COMPACT_ATOMS: atom_id res chain seq x y z
N MET A 1 -9.11 4.79 -4.48
CA MET A 1 -8.55 4.74 -3.11
C MET A 1 -8.77 3.33 -2.57
N LEU A 2 -7.74 2.70 -2.03
CA LEU A 2 -7.80 1.37 -1.43
C LEU A 2 -7.33 1.47 0.03
N LEU A 3 -8.05 0.82 0.93
CA LEU A 3 -7.68 0.69 2.34
C LEU A 3 -7.35 -0.78 2.61
N ILE A 4 -6.16 -1.02 3.14
CA ILE A 4 -5.68 -2.35 3.50
C ILE A 4 -5.65 -2.44 5.02
N ASN A 5 -6.32 -3.44 5.58
CA ASN A 5 -6.14 -3.81 6.98
C ASN A 5 -4.87 -4.67 7.10
N ALA A 6 -3.86 -4.14 7.76
CA ALA A 6 -2.58 -4.77 8.01
C ALA A 6 -2.50 -5.45 9.39
N LYS A 7 -3.56 -5.48 10.20
CA LYS A 7 -3.53 -6.03 11.56
C LYS A 7 -2.93 -7.44 11.61
N ASP A 8 -3.46 -8.35 10.80
CA ASP A 8 -3.06 -9.75 10.83
C ASP A 8 -1.60 -9.94 10.39
N ILE A 9 -1.17 -9.22 9.35
CA ILE A 9 0.22 -9.30 8.87
C ILE A 9 1.23 -8.60 9.80
N LEU A 10 0.77 -7.62 10.60
CA LEU A 10 1.58 -6.99 11.64
C LEU A 10 1.73 -7.90 12.88
N GLU A 11 0.71 -8.69 13.20
CA GLU A 11 0.70 -9.60 14.36
C GLU A 11 1.39 -10.94 14.05
N ASN A 12 1.21 -11.46 12.83
CA ASN A 12 1.57 -12.84 12.47
C ASN A 12 2.53 -12.95 11.28
N GLY A 13 2.82 -11.85 10.58
CA GLY A 13 3.62 -11.86 9.36
C GLY A 13 5.13 -11.79 9.59
N GLU A 14 5.90 -12.23 8.59
CA GLU A 14 7.34 -12.05 8.58
C GLU A 14 7.70 -10.59 8.24
N VAL A 15 8.36 -9.89 9.16
CA VAL A 15 8.66 -8.44 9.06
C VAL A 15 9.47 -8.11 7.80
N SER A 16 10.39 -8.99 7.42
CA SER A 16 11.25 -8.85 6.22
C SER A 16 10.41 -8.83 4.93
N GLU A 17 9.46 -9.74 4.82
CA GLU A 17 8.58 -9.88 3.66
C GLU A 17 7.58 -8.71 3.60
N LEU A 18 7.00 -8.32 4.73
CA LEU A 18 6.13 -7.15 4.81
C LEU A 18 6.86 -5.88 4.34
N LYS A 19 8.11 -5.68 4.78
CA LYS A 19 8.92 -4.55 4.35
C LYS A 19 9.17 -4.56 2.84
N ARG A 20 9.50 -5.73 2.27
CA ARG A 20 9.69 -5.88 0.82
C ARG A 20 8.42 -5.50 0.05
N CYS A 21 7.28 -6.07 0.44
CA CYS A 21 5.99 -5.79 -0.19
C CYS A 21 5.59 -4.31 -0.12
N ILE A 22 5.85 -3.64 1.02
CA ILE A 22 5.59 -2.21 1.17
C ILE A 22 6.45 -1.38 0.21
N GLU A 23 7.73 -1.71 0.04
CA GLU A 23 8.62 -0.99 -0.88
C GLU A 23 8.23 -1.20 -2.35
N GLU A 24 7.85 -2.41 -2.74
CA GLU A 24 7.31 -2.70 -4.08
C GLU A 24 6.02 -1.91 -4.35
N LEU A 25 5.09 -1.86 -3.39
CA LEU A 25 3.86 -1.07 -3.50
C LEU A 25 4.15 0.44 -3.62
N LYS A 26 5.11 0.96 -2.86
CA LYS A 26 5.52 2.36 -2.96
C LYS A 26 6.11 2.68 -4.33
N ALA A 27 6.96 1.79 -4.87
CA ALA A 27 7.56 1.97 -6.19
C ALA A 27 6.46 2.00 -7.26
N PHE A 28 5.58 1.00 -7.28
CA PHE A 28 4.46 0.93 -8.21
C PHE A 28 3.56 2.17 -8.13
N LEU A 29 3.16 2.60 -6.93
CA LEU A 29 2.31 3.78 -6.77
C LEU A 29 3.02 5.05 -7.24
N ARG A 30 4.33 5.19 -6.99
CA ARG A 30 5.10 6.35 -7.44
C ARG A 30 5.16 6.43 -8.96
N GLU A 31 5.32 5.29 -9.65
CA GLU A 31 5.33 5.23 -11.12
C GLU A 31 4.02 5.74 -11.74
N ILE A 32 2.89 5.45 -11.09
CA ILE A 32 1.57 5.91 -11.54
C ILE A 32 1.15 7.25 -10.92
N GLY A 33 2.03 7.95 -10.19
CA GLY A 33 1.75 9.23 -9.53
C GLY A 33 0.79 9.16 -8.33
N GLY A 34 0.63 7.97 -7.75
CA GLY A 34 -0.11 7.74 -6.52
C GLY A 34 0.74 7.86 -5.24
N SER A 35 0.12 7.57 -4.10
CA SER A 35 0.79 7.57 -2.80
C SER A 35 0.30 6.44 -1.89
N LEU A 36 1.17 6.04 -0.96
CA LEU A 36 0.90 5.11 0.13
C LEU A 36 1.12 5.84 1.46
N GLY A 37 0.16 5.71 2.37
CA GLY A 37 0.25 6.24 3.73
C GLY A 37 -0.22 5.22 4.76
N ARG A 38 0.08 5.51 6.03
CA ARG A 38 -0.45 4.78 7.18
C ARG A 38 -1.71 5.50 7.69
N LEU A 39 -2.73 4.73 8.09
CA LEU A 39 -3.93 5.23 8.75
C LEU A 39 -4.09 4.51 10.10
N GLY A 40 -3.86 5.23 11.19
CA GLY A 40 -3.80 4.62 12.52
C GLY A 40 -2.70 3.55 12.62
N ASP A 41 -2.90 2.53 13.45
CA ASP A 41 -1.88 1.51 13.68
C ASP A 41 -1.97 0.33 12.71
N ASN A 42 -3.19 0.02 12.26
CA ASN A 42 -3.49 -1.23 11.58
C ASN A 42 -3.88 -1.07 10.10
N TYR A 43 -3.85 0.14 9.54
CA TYR A 43 -4.28 0.35 8.15
C TYR A 43 -3.23 1.05 7.30
N LEU A 44 -3.21 0.65 6.02
CA LEU A 44 -2.52 1.37 4.96
C LEU A 44 -3.57 1.96 4.02
N ILE A 45 -3.35 3.21 3.59
CA ILE A 45 -4.16 3.89 2.59
C ILE A 45 -3.35 4.06 1.31
N LEU A 46 -3.91 3.59 0.20
CA LEU A 46 -3.33 3.69 -1.14
C LEU A 46 -4.23 4.60 -1.97
N THR A 47 -3.63 5.64 -2.54
CA THR A 47 -4.33 6.60 -3.40
C THR A 47 -3.63 6.62 -4.76
N PRO A 48 -4.20 5.96 -5.79
CA PRO A 48 -3.67 6.13 -7.15
C PRO A 48 -3.90 7.58 -7.61
N ASN A 49 -3.14 8.03 -8.61
CA ASN A 49 -3.39 9.31 -9.26
C ASN A 49 -4.83 9.33 -9.83
N ALA A 50 -5.58 10.40 -9.55
CA ALA A 50 -6.97 10.56 -9.98
C ALA A 50 -7.15 10.53 -11.52
N HIS A 51 -6.08 10.78 -12.27
CA HIS A 51 -6.07 10.75 -13.74
C HIS A 51 -5.70 9.38 -14.33
N VAL A 52 -5.23 8.42 -13.51
CA VAL A 52 -4.91 7.07 -13.96
C VAL A 52 -6.18 6.22 -13.90
N LYS A 53 -6.80 6.04 -15.07
CA LYS A 53 -7.82 5.01 -15.28
C LYS A 53 -7.11 3.73 -15.73
N ILE A 54 -7.10 2.72 -14.88
CA ILE A 54 -6.75 1.36 -15.32
C ILE A 54 -7.99 0.84 -16.04
N SER A 55 -7.97 0.89 -17.38
CA SER A 55 -8.97 0.23 -18.21
C SER A 55 -8.56 -1.24 -18.36
N ASN A 56 -9.42 -2.14 -17.91
CA ASN A 56 -9.32 -3.58 -18.16
C ASN A 56 -9.91 -3.93 -19.52
#